data_AF-A0A1B6HFX4-F1
#
_entry.id   AF-A0A1B6HFX4-F1
#
_cell.length_a   1.000
_cell.length_b   1.000
_cell.length_c   1.000
_cell.angle_alpha   90.00
_cell.angle_beta   90.00
_cell.angle_gamma   90.00
#
_symmetry.space_group_name_H-M   'P 1'
#
loop_
_entity.id
_entity.type
_entity.pdbx_description
1 polymer ?
#
loop_
_entity_poly.entity_id
_entity_poly.type
_entity_poly.pdbx_seq_one_letter_code
_entity_poly.pdbx_strand_id
1 'polypeptide(L)'
;MFDMTVYNDALFAVVVLIGGLYASDDQCYKEIELLDKQITKIIILPFQNEAEILMQKLSTFSKIFSKIKERFRCRDSSVLQTAMKLHRKGKPTFLKSMTSRDTLCQTFKWSQTEMGLFDFLYHDCESLWNNFEEIFKLQQTHDEVN
;
A
#
# COMPACT_ATOMS: atom_id res chain seq x y z
N MET A 1 39.68 3.79 -16.67
CA MET A 1 38.68 4.58 -15.92
C MET A 1 37.43 3.72 -15.89
N PHE A 2 37.23 2.95 -14.82
CA PHE A 2 36.12 2.00 -14.73
C PHE A 2 34.83 2.74 -14.41
N ASP A 3 33.80 2.46 -15.19
CA ASP A 3 32.52 3.14 -15.18
C ASP A 3 31.76 2.84 -13.88
N MET A 4 31.74 3.82 -12.96
CA MET A 4 31.07 3.70 -11.65
C MET A 4 29.55 3.54 -11.74
N THR A 5 28.95 3.81 -12.91
CA THR A 5 27.51 3.73 -13.10
C THR A 5 27.01 2.28 -13.12
N VAL A 6 27.75 1.39 -13.79
CA VAL A 6 27.41 -0.06 -13.89
C VAL A 6 27.50 -0.75 -12.53
N TYR A 7 28.44 -0.32 -11.68
CA TYR A 7 28.61 -0.90 -10.34
C TYR A 7 27.44 -0.55 -9.41
N ASN A 8 26.86 0.65 -9.55
CA ASN A 8 25.71 1.08 -8.76
C ASN A 8 24.42 0.37 -9.19
N ASP A 9 24.20 0.17 -10.49
CA ASP A 9 23.02 -0.54 -10.98
C ASP A 9 23.07 -2.04 -10.63
N ALA A 10 24.25 -2.66 -10.71
CA ALA A 10 24.44 -4.03 -10.27
C ALA A 10 24.25 -4.17 -8.74
N LEU A 11 24.71 -3.19 -7.95
CA LEU A 11 24.49 -3.19 -6.50
C LEU A 11 23.01 -2.99 -6.15
N PHE A 12 22.28 -2.13 -6.88
CA PHE A 12 20.84 -1.94 -6.70
C PHE A 12 20.06 -3.20 -7.07
N ALA A 13 20.40 -3.85 -8.20
CA ALA A 13 19.80 -5.11 -8.60
C ALA A 13 20.09 -6.25 -7.62
N VAL A 14 21.32 -6.32 -7.07
CA VAL A 14 21.69 -7.33 -6.06
C VAL A 14 21.03 -7.06 -4.70
N VAL A 15 20.84 -5.80 -4.30
CA VAL A 15 20.04 -5.45 -3.10
C VAL A 15 18.57 -5.83 -3.31
N VAL A 16 18.02 -5.65 -4.51
CA VAL A 16 16.65 -6.07 -4.85
C VAL A 16 16.53 -7.61 -4.90
N LEU A 17 17.54 -8.33 -5.38
CA LEU A 17 17.53 -9.79 -5.50
C LEU A 17 17.86 -10.52 -4.18
N ILE A 18 18.75 -9.99 -3.33
CA ILE A 18 19.07 -10.55 -2.01
C ILE A 18 18.05 -10.10 -0.95
N GLY A 19 17.48 -8.90 -1.07
CA GLY A 19 16.35 -8.44 -0.26
C GLY A 19 15.05 -9.24 -0.49
N GLY A 20 14.99 -10.04 -1.56
CA GLY A 20 13.85 -10.88 -1.91
C GLY A 20 13.65 -12.13 -1.04
N LEU A 21 14.60 -12.50 -0.16
CA LEU A 21 14.52 -13.74 0.63
C LEU A 21 14.33 -13.54 2.14
N TYR A 22 14.45 -12.31 2.65
CA TYR A 22 14.20 -11.96 4.07
C TYR A 22 13.72 -10.51 4.23
N ALA A 23 12.83 -10.02 3.36
CA ALA A 23 12.11 -8.78 3.66
C ALA A 23 11.26 -9.04 4.92
N SER A 24 11.81 -8.72 6.10
CA SER A 24 11.12 -8.87 7.38
C SER A 24 9.73 -8.24 7.28
N ASP A 25 8.71 -8.84 7.89
CA ASP A 25 7.33 -8.31 7.80
C ASP A 25 7.21 -6.86 8.32
N ASP A 26 8.20 -6.39 9.10
CA ASP A 26 8.37 -4.99 9.51
C ASP A 26 8.69 -4.05 8.34
N GLN A 27 9.38 -4.53 7.31
CA GLN A 27 9.63 -3.79 6.07
C GLN A 27 8.33 -3.55 5.30
N CYS A 28 7.48 -4.58 5.17
CA CYS A 28 6.17 -4.42 4.52
C CYS A 28 5.26 -3.44 5.28
N TYR A 29 5.31 -3.46 6.62
CA TYR A 29 4.61 -2.48 7.45
C TYR A 29 5.09 -1.04 7.18
N LYS A 30 6.41 -0.81 7.23
CA LYS A 30 7.02 0.51 6.96
C LYS A 30 6.69 1.01 5.56
N GLU A 31 6.66 0.11 4.57
CA GLU A 31 6.35 0.44 3.20
C GLU A 31 4.87 0.85 3.04
N ILE A 32 3.93 0.11 3.64
CA ILE A 32 2.51 0.49 3.69
C ILE A 32 2.34 1.86 4.35
N GLU A 33 3.05 2.12 5.45
CA GLU A 33 2.98 3.41 6.12
C GLU A 33 3.55 4.55 5.27
N LEU A 34 4.64 4.32 4.56
CA LEU A 34 5.21 5.29 3.64
C LEU A 34 4.25 5.59 2.49
N LEU A 35 3.65 4.55 1.91
CA LEU A 35 2.65 4.67 0.85
C LEU A 35 1.43 5.43 1.33
N ASP A 36 0.87 5.12 2.50
CA ASP A 36 -0.26 5.85 3.09
C ASP A 36 0.05 7.36 3.19
N LYS A 37 1.23 7.72 3.71
CA LYS A 37 1.66 9.13 3.82
C LYS A 37 1.79 9.79 2.44
N GLN A 38 2.41 9.12 1.48
CA GLN A 38 2.63 9.67 0.14
C GLN A 38 1.33 9.83 -0.65
N ILE A 39 0.45 8.81 -0.63
CA ILE A 39 -0.86 8.86 -1.27
C ILE A 39 -1.70 9.97 -0.63
N THR A 40 -1.74 10.04 0.70
CA THR A 40 -2.46 11.09 1.44
C THR A 40 -1.98 12.48 1.02
N LYS A 41 -0.66 12.69 0.92
CA LYS A 41 -0.09 13.97 0.50
C LYS A 41 -0.57 14.36 -0.89
N ILE A 42 -0.53 13.45 -1.85
CA ILE A 42 -0.93 13.72 -3.24
C ILE A 42 -2.44 13.97 -3.33
N ILE A 43 -3.26 13.20 -2.61
CA ILE A 43 -4.72 13.38 -2.64
C ILE A 43 -5.13 14.71 -2.01
N ILE A 44 -4.51 15.13 -0.91
CA ILE A 44 -4.84 16.38 -0.22
C ILE A 44 -4.32 17.61 -0.99
N LEU A 45 -3.14 17.52 -1.57
CA LEU A 45 -2.49 18.62 -2.29
C LEU A 45 -1.95 18.13 -3.64
N PRO A 46 -2.84 17.92 -4.63
CA PRO A 46 -2.46 17.35 -5.91
C PRO A 46 -1.65 18.34 -6.76
N PHE A 47 -0.56 17.85 -7.37
CA PHE A 47 0.18 18.57 -8.42
C PHE A 47 0.06 17.84 -9.76
N GLN A 48 -0.02 18.58 -10.87
CA GLN A 48 -0.35 18.03 -12.19
C GLN A 48 0.58 16.85 -12.62
N ASN A 49 1.83 16.82 -12.17
CA ASN A 49 2.81 15.78 -12.52
C ASN A 49 2.77 14.53 -11.60
N GLU A 50 1.89 14.48 -10.61
CA GLU A 50 1.79 13.36 -9.66
C GLU A 50 0.67 12.37 -10.02
N ALA A 51 -0.06 12.60 -11.12
CA ALA A 51 -1.17 11.79 -11.57
C ALA A 51 -0.81 10.30 -11.71
N GLU A 52 0.23 9.99 -12.51
CA GLU A 52 0.68 8.62 -12.72
C GLU A 52 1.29 8.02 -11.44
N ILE A 53 2.01 8.85 -10.69
CA ILE A 53 2.65 8.48 -9.42
C ILE A 53 1.58 8.03 -8.41
N LEU A 54 0.44 8.72 -8.35
CA LEU A 54 -0.69 8.35 -7.48
C LEU A 54 -1.24 6.97 -7.83
N MET A 55 -1.48 6.69 -9.12
CA MET A 55 -1.99 5.40 -9.58
C MET A 55 -1.01 4.26 -9.25
N GLN A 56 0.28 4.47 -9.51
CA GLN A 56 1.33 3.49 -9.21
C GLN A 56 1.41 3.21 -7.70
N LYS A 57 1.29 4.24 -6.86
CA LYS A 57 1.32 4.09 -5.40
C LYS A 57 0.09 3.36 -4.87
N LEU A 58 -1.11 3.68 -5.35
CA LEU A 58 -2.33 2.95 -5.01
C LEU A 58 -2.22 1.46 -5.40
N SER A 59 -1.77 1.18 -6.62
CA SER A 59 -1.57 -0.21 -7.07
C SER A 59 -0.54 -0.96 -6.22
N THR A 60 0.57 -0.30 -5.87
CA THR A 60 1.62 -0.88 -5.02
C THR A 60 1.10 -1.14 -3.61
N PHE A 61 0.34 -0.19 -3.04
CA PHE A 61 -0.32 -0.35 -1.75
C PHE A 61 -1.23 -1.58 -1.75
N SER A 62 -2.15 -1.69 -2.72
CA SER A 62 -3.05 -2.85 -2.85
C SER A 62 -2.29 -4.17 -2.91
N LYS A 63 -1.22 -4.26 -3.70
CA LYS A 63 -0.43 -5.49 -3.86
C LYS A 63 0.23 -5.92 -2.55
N ILE A 64 0.91 -5.00 -1.86
CA ILE A 64 1.61 -5.31 -0.61
C ILE A 64 0.59 -5.65 0.47
N PHE A 65 -0.47 -4.85 0.60
CA PHE A 65 -1.51 -5.05 1.60
C PHE A 65 -2.24 -6.38 1.40
N SER A 66 -2.57 -6.73 0.15
CA SER A 66 -3.19 -8.01 -0.20
C SER A 66 -2.32 -9.21 0.21
N LYS A 67 -1.00 -9.13 -0.02
CA LYS A 67 -0.06 -10.18 0.41
C LYS A 67 -0.06 -10.37 1.93
N ILE A 68 -0.06 -9.28 2.70
CA ILE A 68 -0.13 -9.35 4.17
C ILE A 68 -1.47 -9.93 4.61
N LYS A 69 -2.58 -9.43 4.04
CA LYS A 69 -3.93 -9.90 4.34
C LYS A 69 -4.05 -11.41 4.13
N GLU A 70 -3.57 -11.94 3.00
CA GLU A 70 -3.68 -13.38 2.74
C GLU A 70 -2.78 -14.23 3.64
N ARG A 71 -1.55 -13.80 3.90
CA ARG A 71 -0.69 -14.50 4.86
C ARG A 71 -1.33 -14.54 6.25
N PHE A 72 -1.94 -13.43 6.67
CA PHE A 72 -2.63 -13.34 7.95
C PHE A 72 -3.89 -14.22 7.98
N ARG A 73 -4.66 -14.27 6.89
CA ARG A 73 -5.79 -15.19 6.73
C ARG A 73 -5.36 -16.65 6.89
N CYS A 74 -4.20 -17.02 6.35
CA CYS A 74 -3.59 -18.34 6.49
C CYS A 74 -2.94 -18.60 7.86
N ARG A 75 -3.11 -17.69 8.84
CA ARG A 75 -2.53 -17.76 10.19
C ARG A 75 -1.00 -17.91 10.19
N ASP A 76 -0.33 -17.30 9.22
CA ASP A 76 1.12 -17.21 9.20
C ASP A 76 1.59 -16.37 10.40
N SER A 77 2.32 -17.00 11.33
CA SER A 77 2.76 -16.37 12.57
C SER A 77 3.74 -15.23 12.34
N SER A 78 4.44 -15.21 11.20
CA SER A 78 5.43 -14.16 10.91
C SER A 78 4.75 -12.81 10.67
N VAL A 79 3.55 -12.81 10.04
CA VAL A 79 2.82 -11.57 9.72
C VAL A 79 1.91 -11.10 10.84
N LEU A 80 1.72 -11.89 11.90
CA LEU A 80 0.81 -11.56 13.01
C LEU A 80 1.15 -10.20 13.64
N GLN A 81 2.42 -9.97 13.94
CA GLN A 81 2.88 -8.69 14.52
C GLN A 81 2.61 -7.51 13.59
N THR A 82 2.80 -7.69 12.27
CA THR A 82 2.50 -6.67 11.27
C THR A 82 1.01 -6.42 11.16
N ALA A 83 0.18 -7.45 11.13
CA ALA A 83 -1.28 -7.34 11.12
C ALA A 83 -1.78 -6.60 12.37
N MET A 84 -1.26 -6.92 13.56
CA MET A 84 -1.60 -6.22 14.80
C MET A 84 -1.22 -4.73 14.74
N LYS A 85 -0.02 -4.40 14.23
CA LYS A 85 0.41 -3.00 14.04
C LYS A 85 -0.52 -2.26 13.06
N LEU A 86 -0.87 -2.87 11.93
CA LEU A 86 -1.78 -2.30 10.94
C LEU A 86 -3.17 -2.05 11.53
N HIS A 87 -3.74 -3.05 12.22
CA HIS A 87 -5.04 -2.91 12.88
C HIS A 87 -5.02 -1.81 13.95
N ARG A 88 -3.97 -1.77 14.79
CA ARG A 88 -3.81 -0.73 15.82
C ARG A 88 -3.69 0.68 15.24
N LYS A 89 -3.02 0.83 14.09
CA LYS A 89 -2.95 2.11 13.36
C LYS A 89 -4.32 2.50 12.79
N GLY A 90 -5.13 1.51 12.42
CA GLY A 90 -6.48 1.70 11.88
C GLY A 90 -6.49 2.08 10.40
N LYS A 91 -7.69 2.38 9.90
CA LYS A 91 -7.93 2.61 8.45
C LYS A 91 -6.93 3.64 7.87
N PRO A 92 -6.30 3.35 6.71
CA PRO A 92 -5.36 4.25 6.04
C PRO A 92 -5.89 5.68 5.94
N THR A 93 -4.99 6.64 6.09
CA THR A 93 -5.33 8.06 6.16
C THR A 93 -5.92 8.54 4.84
N PHE A 94 -5.37 8.10 3.70
CA PHE A 94 -5.89 8.47 2.39
C PHE A 94 -7.32 7.95 2.12
N LEU A 95 -7.73 6.90 2.84
CA LEU A 95 -9.10 6.36 2.78
C LEU A 95 -10.08 7.09 3.72
N LYS A 96 -9.58 7.95 4.62
CA LYS A 96 -10.38 8.79 5.52
C LYS A 96 -10.53 10.22 4.99
N SER A 97 -9.47 10.72 4.35
CA SER A 97 -9.30 12.14 4.02
C SER A 97 -9.20 12.34 2.51
N MET A 98 -10.26 11.98 1.79
CA MET A 98 -10.30 12.12 0.34
C MET A 98 -10.74 13.54 -0.07
N THR A 99 -9.92 14.21 -0.87
CA THR A 99 -10.32 15.41 -1.60
C THR A 99 -11.35 15.06 -2.67
N SER A 100 -12.24 15.99 -3.03
CA SER A 100 -13.30 15.72 -4.00
C SER A 100 -12.72 15.16 -5.32
N ARG A 101 -13.41 14.14 -5.86
CA ARG A 101 -13.07 13.49 -7.14
C ARG A 101 -12.93 14.52 -8.27
N ASP A 102 -13.80 15.52 -8.28
CA ASP A 102 -13.80 16.59 -9.28
C ASP A 102 -12.54 17.46 -9.20
N THR A 103 -12.05 17.75 -7.99
CA THR A 103 -10.80 18.49 -7.79
C THR A 103 -9.59 17.71 -8.32
N LEU A 104 -9.53 16.40 -8.07
CA LEU A 104 -8.46 15.54 -8.59
C LEU A 104 -8.51 15.49 -10.12
N CYS A 105 -9.70 15.29 -10.70
CA CYS A 105 -9.89 15.27 -12.15
C CYS A 105 -9.44 16.58 -12.81
N GLN A 106 -9.86 17.73 -12.27
CA GLN A 106 -9.47 19.04 -12.78
C GLN A 106 -7.96 19.29 -12.67
N THR A 107 -7.34 18.89 -11.56
CA THR A 107 -5.92 19.15 -11.31
C THR A 107 -5.02 18.26 -12.16
N PHE A 108 -5.34 16.98 -12.27
CA PHE A 108 -4.57 16.02 -13.05
C PHE A 108 -4.94 16.01 -14.54
N LYS A 109 -6.02 16.68 -14.93
CA LYS A 109 -6.58 16.69 -16.29
C LYS A 109 -6.90 15.28 -16.79
N TRP A 110 -7.45 14.45 -15.91
CA TRP A 110 -7.76 13.05 -16.21
C TRP A 110 -8.87 12.93 -17.27
N SER A 111 -8.65 11.99 -18.17
CA SER A 111 -9.70 11.42 -19.02
C SER A 111 -10.65 10.53 -18.21
N GLN A 112 -11.80 10.19 -18.80
CA GLN A 112 -12.75 9.23 -18.22
C GLN A 112 -12.08 7.88 -17.88
N THR A 113 -11.14 7.43 -18.71
CA THR A 113 -10.40 6.19 -18.48
C THR A 113 -9.53 6.26 -17.23
N GLU A 114 -8.79 7.37 -17.05
CA GLU A 114 -7.95 7.57 -15.88
C GLU A 114 -8.79 7.75 -14.61
N MET A 115 -9.91 8.48 -14.70
CA MET A 115 -10.87 8.55 -13.59
C MET A 115 -11.39 7.17 -13.18
N GLY A 116 -11.78 6.34 -14.16
CA GLY A 116 -12.22 4.97 -13.89
C GLY A 116 -11.14 4.10 -13.27
N LEU A 117 -9.88 4.24 -13.71
CA LEU A 117 -8.75 3.54 -13.11
C LEU A 117 -8.51 3.99 -11.67
N PHE A 118 -8.56 5.29 -11.39
CA PHE A 118 -8.43 5.82 -10.03
C PHE A 118 -9.53 5.26 -9.12
N ASP A 119 -10.80 5.35 -9.54
CA ASP A 119 -11.93 4.87 -8.76
C ASP A 119 -11.79 3.38 -8.47
N PHE A 120 -11.40 2.59 -9.47
CA PHE A 120 -11.13 1.16 -9.31
C PHE A 120 -10.03 0.90 -8.26
N LEU A 121 -8.88 1.56 -8.38
CA LEU A 121 -7.75 1.35 -7.46
C LEU A 121 -8.06 1.83 -6.03
N TYR A 122 -8.78 2.94 -5.91
CA TYR A 122 -9.18 3.49 -4.62
C TYR A 122 -10.16 2.56 -3.90
N HIS A 123 -11.19 2.08 -4.62
CA HIS A 123 -12.15 1.11 -4.08
C HIS A 123 -11.52 -0.25 -3.79
N ASP A 124 -10.54 -0.69 -4.58
CA ASP A 124 -9.77 -1.90 -4.28
C ASP A 124 -9.01 -1.77 -2.96
N CYS A 125 -8.33 -0.65 -2.73
CA CYS A 125 -7.67 -0.36 -1.45
C CYS A 125 -8.66 -0.36 -0.28
N GLU A 126 -9.82 0.26 -0.46
CA GLU A 126 -10.87 0.31 0.57
C GLU A 126 -11.43 -1.09 0.89
N SER A 127 -11.76 -1.85 -0.15
CA SER A 127 -12.24 -3.22 -0.03
C SER A 127 -11.21 -4.10 0.67
N LEU A 128 -9.93 -3.99 0.33
CA LEU A 128 -8.84 -4.72 0.97
C LEU A 128 -8.74 -4.41 2.47
N TRP A 129 -8.86 -3.14 2.85
CA TRP A 129 -8.88 -2.75 4.27
C TRP A 129 -10.07 -3.35 5.01
N ASN A 130 -11.29 -3.19 4.47
CA ASN A 130 -12.51 -3.69 5.12
C ASN A 130 -12.46 -5.22 5.31
N ASN A 131 -12.05 -5.95 4.27
CA ASN A 131 -11.86 -7.40 4.34
C ASN A 131 -10.80 -7.81 5.38
N PHE A 132 -9.69 -7.07 5.45
CA PHE A 132 -8.67 -7.32 6.47
C PHE A 132 -9.21 -7.12 7.88
N GLU A 133 -9.95 -6.04 8.12
CA GLU A 133 -10.55 -5.72 9.41
C GLU A 133 -11.54 -6.80 9.86
N GLU A 134 -12.39 -7.30 8.94
CA GLU A 134 -13.31 -8.41 9.21
C GLU A 134 -12.56 -9.69 9.59
N ILE A 135 -11.55 -10.09 8.81
CA ILE A 135 -10.72 -11.28 9.10
C ILE A 135 -10.05 -11.14 10.47
N PHE A 136 -9.52 -9.96 10.78
CA PHE A 136 -8.85 -9.69 12.06
C PHE A 136 -9.80 -9.84 13.25
N LYS A 137 -11.02 -9.29 13.17
CA LYS A 137 -12.05 -9.44 14.21
C LYS A 137 -12.47 -10.89 14.41
N LEU A 138 -12.66 -11.63 13.32
CA LEU A 138 -13.04 -13.05 13.37
C LEU A 138 -11.96 -13.91 14.03
N GLN A 139 -10.68 -13.66 13.72
CA GLN A 139 -9.58 -14.40 14.34
C GLN A 139 -9.40 -14.08 15.82
N GLN A 140 -9.53 -12.81 16.24
CA GLN A 140 -9.48 -12.45 17.68
C GLN A 140 -10.57 -13.16 18.49
N THR A 141 -11.79 -13.20 17.98
CA THR A 141 -12.92 -13.87 18.66
C THR A 141 -12.66 -15.37 18.83
N HIS A 142 -11.91 -16.00 17.92
CA HIS A 142 -11.62 -17.43 17.99
C HIS A 142 -10.45 -17.75 18.95
N ASP A 143 -9.51 -16.83 19.12
CA ASP A 143 -8.40 -16.96 20.07
C ASP A 143 -8.83 -16.69 21.52
N GLU A 144 -9.95 -15.96 21.75
CA GLU A 144 -10.53 -15.73 23.08
C GLU A 144 -11.39 -16.91 23.59
N VAL A 145 -11.78 -17.83 22.70
CA VAL A 145 -12.69 -18.96 22.99
C VAL A 145 -11.94 -20.29 23.19
N ASN A 146 -10.63 -20.33 22.87
CA ASN A 146 -9.73 -21.47 23.11
C ASN A 146 -8.76 -21.19 24.25
#